data_AF-A0A962VAT6-F1
#
_entry.id   AF-A0A962VAT6-F1
#
_cell.length_a   1.000
_cell.length_b   1.000
_cell.length_c   1.000
_cell.angle_alpha   90.00
_cell.angle_beta   90.00
_cell.angle_gamma   90.00
#
_symmetry.space_group_name_H-M   'P 1'
#
loop_
_entity.id
_entity.type
_entity.pdbx_description
1 polymer ?
#
loop_
_entity_poly.entity_id
_entity_poly.type
_entity_poly.pdbx_seq_one_letter_code
_entity_poly.pdbx_strand_id
1 'polypeptide(L)'
;MRAVTQTQLLILGAVFLVITGNLTFFGKLTEIYPWSAANAGFLLSAVIILGCVLLLLMALLSLLLPARLVLSLFILLAAVSGYFADQFGTVIDTVMIQNMLETNVAEATDLINSRFLLRLVALGMVPVIIIWCLPLRSASRLRELRYRGQTALASLALMLVCLFAFSDQYASFFREHKPVRYYTNPTYPIYSMGKYLASKQAAPVSTELVQVAPEAARPVGDADRELIIMVVGETARRD
;
A
#
# COMPACT_ATOMS: atom_id res chain seq x y z
N MET A 1 18.29 19.35 22.35
CA MET A 1 17.29 18.32 21.99
C MET A 1 17.80 16.96 22.46
N ARG A 2 17.00 16.17 23.20
CA ARG A 2 17.41 14.82 23.62
C ARG A 2 17.49 13.92 22.39
N ALA A 3 18.61 13.22 22.21
CA ALA A 3 18.81 12.37 21.04
C ALA A 3 17.88 11.12 21.11
N VAL A 4 17.20 10.85 19.99
CA VAL A 4 16.17 9.81 19.86
C VAL A 4 16.82 8.48 19.50
N THR A 5 16.31 7.37 20.04
CA THR A 5 16.80 6.03 19.64
C THR A 5 16.18 5.60 18.32
N GLN A 6 16.85 4.73 17.57
CA GLN A 6 16.29 4.21 16.32
C GLN A 6 14.94 3.50 16.51
N THR A 7 14.77 2.77 17.61
CA THR A 7 13.50 2.10 17.93
C THR A 7 12.37 3.10 18.21
N GLN A 8 12.65 4.16 18.96
CA GLN A 8 11.66 5.22 19.20
C GLN A 8 11.25 5.90 17.90
N LEU A 9 12.22 6.14 17.01
CA LEU A 9 11.94 6.69 15.69
C LEU A 9 10.97 5.81 14.88
N LEU A 10 11.18 4.50 14.86
CA LEU A 10 10.29 3.56 14.17
C LEU A 10 8.89 3.50 14.80
N ILE A 11 8.79 3.53 16.13
CA ILE A 11 7.50 3.53 16.84
C ILE A 11 6.70 4.80 16.52
N LEU A 12 7.35 5.97 16.62
CA LEU A 12 6.72 7.25 16.27
C LEU A 12 6.31 7.28 14.80
N GLY A 13 7.15 6.74 13.92
CA GLY A 13 6.85 6.57 12.51
C GLY A 13 5.63 5.70 12.25
N ALA A 14 5.52 4.54 12.91
CA ALA A 14 4.36 3.67 12.79
C ALA A 14 3.07 4.38 13.23
N VAL A 15 3.08 5.07 14.37
CA VAL A 15 1.93 5.86 14.83
C VAL A 15 1.56 6.95 13.83
N PHE A 16 2.55 7.69 13.31
CA PHE A 16 2.34 8.71 12.29
C PHE A 16 1.69 8.14 11.03
N LEU A 17 2.16 6.99 10.53
CA LEU A 17 1.63 6.31 9.34
C LEU A 17 0.21 5.80 9.54
N VAL A 18 -0.10 5.23 10.73
CA VAL A 18 -1.46 4.80 11.07
C VAL A 18 -2.42 5.98 11.01
N ILE A 19 -2.04 7.12 11.60
CA ILE A 19 -2.92 8.30 11.69
C ILE A 19 -3.10 8.98 10.32
N THR A 20 -2.03 9.10 9.54
CA THR A 20 -2.03 9.98 8.35
C THR A 20 -2.18 9.25 7.02
N GLY A 21 -1.77 7.98 6.94
CA GLY A 21 -1.75 7.21 5.70
C GLY A 21 -2.98 6.34 5.47
N ASN A 22 -3.79 6.09 6.51
CA ASN A 22 -4.78 5.02 6.53
C ASN A 22 -6.22 5.49 6.79
N LEU A 23 -6.53 6.75 6.46
CA LEU A 23 -7.86 7.33 6.70
C LEU A 23 -8.97 6.57 5.95
N THR A 24 -8.79 6.29 4.66
CA THR A 24 -9.76 5.49 3.88
C THR A 24 -9.96 4.08 4.45
N PHE A 25 -8.88 3.43 4.90
CA PHE A 25 -8.98 2.12 5.53
C PHE A 25 -9.86 2.17 6.78
N PHE A 26 -9.62 3.14 7.67
CA PHE A 26 -10.43 3.29 8.88
C PHE A 26 -11.86 3.73 8.58
N GLY A 27 -12.08 4.61 7.59
CA GLY A 27 -13.42 4.99 7.14
C GLY A 27 -14.24 3.77 6.73
N LYS A 28 -13.71 2.96 5.80
CA LYS A 28 -14.36 1.72 5.35
C LYS A 28 -14.52 0.69 6.47
N LEU A 29 -13.55 0.60 7.39
CA LEU A 29 -13.66 -0.29 8.55
C LEU A 29 -14.83 0.13 9.46
N THR A 30 -15.00 1.44 9.68
CA THR A 30 -16.09 1.98 10.51
C THR A 30 -17.46 1.96 9.83
N GLU A 31 -17.51 1.89 8.50
CA GLU A 31 -18.75 1.62 7.76
C GLU A 31 -19.25 0.20 8.03
N ILE A 32 -18.34 -0.77 8.14
CA ILE A 32 -18.66 -2.19 8.43
C ILE A 32 -18.91 -2.42 9.92
N TYR A 33 -18.07 -1.82 10.77
CA TYR A 33 -18.14 -1.90 12.23
C TYR A 33 -18.36 -0.49 12.81
N PRO A 34 -19.61 -0.01 12.87
CA PRO A 34 -19.92 1.33 13.36
C PRO A 34 -19.44 1.56 14.79
N TRP A 35 -19.10 2.82 15.09
CA TRP A 35 -18.70 3.27 16.42
C TRP A 35 -19.79 2.97 17.44
N SER A 36 -19.54 1.96 18.27
CA SER A 36 -20.40 1.51 19.35
C SER A 36 -19.57 0.89 20.48
N ALA A 37 -20.12 0.79 21.68
CA ALA A 37 -19.43 0.15 22.81
C ALA A 37 -19.04 -1.30 22.51
N ALA A 38 -19.83 -2.01 21.69
CA ALA A 38 -19.55 -3.39 21.28
C ALA A 38 -18.34 -3.49 20.31
N ASN A 39 -18.19 -2.54 19.39
CA ASN A 39 -17.14 -2.57 18.37
C ASN A 39 -15.88 -1.80 18.78
N ALA A 40 -15.93 -0.96 19.82
CA ALA A 40 -14.81 -0.10 20.22
C ALA A 40 -13.52 -0.88 20.49
N GLY A 41 -13.62 -2.03 21.15
CA GLY A 41 -12.46 -2.91 21.40
C GLY A 41 -11.85 -3.45 20.10
N PHE A 42 -12.69 -3.91 19.17
CA PHE A 42 -12.24 -4.40 17.87
C PHE A 42 -11.59 -3.29 17.04
N LEU A 43 -12.21 -2.10 16.95
CA LEU A 43 -11.65 -0.96 16.22
C LEU A 43 -10.30 -0.53 16.79
N LEU A 44 -10.17 -0.44 18.13
CA LEU A 44 -8.90 -0.16 18.78
C LEU A 44 -7.86 -1.24 18.47
N SER A 45 -8.26 -2.51 18.50
CA SER A 45 -7.37 -3.61 18.14
C SER A 45 -6.88 -3.51 16.69
N ALA A 46 -7.72 -3.06 15.75
CA ALA A 46 -7.34 -2.90 14.35
C ALA A 46 -6.30 -1.79 14.17
N VAL A 47 -6.43 -0.68 14.91
CA VAL A 47 -5.41 0.38 14.97
C VAL A 47 -4.08 -0.18 15.49
N ILE A 48 -4.12 -0.97 16.58
CA ILE A 48 -2.94 -1.59 17.18
C ILE A 48 -2.29 -2.58 16.23
N ILE A 49 -3.06 -3.47 15.59
CA ILE A 49 -2.55 -4.44 14.63
C ILE A 49 -1.89 -3.74 13.46
N LEU A 50 -2.53 -2.73 12.86
CA LEU A 50 -1.94 -2.00 11.74
C LEU A 50 -0.62 -1.34 12.15
N GLY A 51 -0.58 -0.70 13.32
CA GLY A 51 0.65 -0.14 13.88
C GLY A 51 1.74 -1.19 14.10
N CYS A 52 1.39 -2.37 14.61
CA CYS A 52 2.32 -3.47 14.82
C CYS A 52 2.82 -4.07 13.50
N VAL A 53 1.98 -4.20 12.47
CA VAL A 53 2.38 -4.65 11.13
C VAL A 53 3.40 -3.67 10.54
N LEU A 54 3.11 -2.37 10.58
CA LEU A 54 4.02 -1.34 10.09
C LEU A 54 5.34 -1.37 10.85
N LEU A 55 5.28 -1.39 12.18
CA LEU A 55 6.47 -1.43 13.03
C LEU A 55 7.30 -2.70 12.78
N LEU A 56 6.66 -3.86 12.61
CA LEU A 56 7.31 -5.13 12.29
C LEU A 56 8.04 -5.05 10.94
N LEU A 57 7.35 -4.61 9.88
CA LEU A 57 7.95 -4.48 8.55
C LEU A 57 9.13 -3.51 8.55
N MET A 58 8.98 -2.37 9.22
CA MET A 58 10.05 -1.38 9.33
C MET A 58 11.22 -1.90 10.16
N ALA A 59 10.97 -2.64 11.25
CA ALA A 59 12.02 -3.23 12.07
C ALA A 59 12.80 -4.30 11.29
N LEU A 60 12.11 -5.15 10.51
CA LEU A 60 12.72 -6.17 9.66
C LEU A 60 13.52 -5.54 8.52
N LEU A 61 12.97 -4.57 7.80
CA LEU A 61 13.69 -3.89 6.72
C LEU A 61 14.87 -3.07 7.24
N SER A 62 14.76 -2.54 8.46
CA SER A 62 15.86 -1.85 9.12
C SER A 62 17.04 -2.78 9.47
N LEU A 63 16.87 -4.10 9.41
CA LEU A 63 18.00 -5.03 9.52
C LEU A 63 18.96 -4.91 8.32
N LEU A 64 18.41 -4.57 7.15
CA LEU A 64 19.16 -4.45 5.90
C LEU A 64 19.54 -2.99 5.59
N LEU A 65 18.65 -2.04 5.92
CA LEU A 65 18.79 -0.63 5.58
C LEU A 65 18.81 0.25 6.85
N PRO A 66 19.38 1.47 6.80
CA PRO A 66 19.31 2.40 7.93
C PRO A 66 17.86 2.77 8.28
N ALA A 67 17.52 2.79 9.58
CA ALA A 67 16.16 3.07 10.06
C ALA A 67 15.58 4.40 9.53
N ARG A 68 16.42 5.44 9.37
CA ARG A 68 16.01 6.72 8.77
C ARG A 68 15.52 6.55 7.33
N LEU A 69 16.25 5.77 6.54
CA LEU A 69 15.92 5.52 5.14
C LEU A 69 14.62 4.72 5.04
N VAL A 70 14.51 3.64 5.84
CA VAL A 70 13.29 2.82 5.89
C VAL A 70 12.06 3.65 6.23
N LEU A 71 12.13 4.45 7.29
CA LEU A 71 11.01 5.33 7.67
C LEU A 71 10.71 6.37 6.60
N SER A 72 11.73 6.95 5.96
CA SER A 72 11.52 7.93 4.89
C SER A 72 10.77 7.33 3.69
N LEU A 73 11.16 6.12 3.28
CA LEU A 73 10.50 5.41 2.17
C LEU A 73 9.04 5.08 2.52
N PHE A 74 8.77 4.61 3.74
CA PHE A 74 7.41 4.31 4.17
C PHE A 74 6.54 5.57 4.21
N ILE A 75 7.06 6.69 4.71
CA ILE A 75 6.35 7.98 4.76
C ILE A 75 6.01 8.48 3.36
N LEU A 76 6.99 8.50 2.44
CA LEU A 76 6.76 8.98 1.08
C LEU A 76 5.74 8.10 0.35
N LEU A 77 5.89 6.77 0.47
CA LEU A 77 4.97 5.83 -0.16
C LEU A 77 3.55 5.98 0.41
N ALA A 78 3.41 6.14 1.73
CA ALA A 78 2.11 6.33 2.37
C ALA A 78 1.47 7.68 2.05
N ALA A 79 2.28 8.74 1.88
CA ALA A 79 1.78 10.05 1.49
C ALA A 79 1.18 10.02 0.08
N VAL A 80 1.85 9.34 -0.85
CA VAL A 80 1.36 9.16 -2.23
C VAL A 80 0.17 8.21 -2.25
N SER A 81 0.33 6.98 -1.76
CA SER A 81 -0.73 5.98 -1.86
C SER A 81 -1.96 6.32 -1.03
N GLY A 82 -1.76 6.95 0.14
CA GLY A 82 -2.84 7.48 0.97
C GLY A 82 -3.61 8.62 0.30
N TYR A 83 -2.93 9.48 -0.48
CA TYR A 83 -3.63 10.51 -1.26
C TYR A 83 -4.58 9.91 -2.28
N PHE A 84 -4.09 8.94 -3.07
CA PHE A 84 -4.91 8.32 -4.12
C PHE A 84 -6.06 7.49 -3.53
N ALA A 85 -5.82 6.80 -2.41
CA ALA A 85 -6.87 6.13 -1.66
C ALA A 85 -7.94 7.12 -1.17
N ASP A 86 -7.53 8.24 -0.55
CA ASP A 86 -8.45 9.18 0.09
C ASP A 86 -9.20 10.08 -0.89
N GLN A 87 -8.62 10.45 -2.04
CA GLN A 87 -9.29 11.30 -3.02
C GLN A 87 -10.06 10.53 -4.09
N PHE A 88 -9.55 9.37 -4.52
CA PHE A 88 -10.10 8.64 -5.67
C PHE A 88 -10.62 7.25 -5.30
N GLY A 89 -10.44 6.79 -4.06
CA GLY A 89 -10.74 5.40 -3.69
C GLY A 89 -9.85 4.40 -4.41
N THR A 90 -8.73 4.84 -4.97
CA THR A 90 -7.84 3.98 -5.76
C THR A 90 -6.97 3.13 -4.86
N VAL A 91 -6.90 1.84 -5.19
CA VAL A 91 -6.00 0.88 -4.56
C VAL A 91 -4.78 0.70 -5.45
N ILE A 92 -3.57 0.80 -4.88
CA ILE A 92 -2.33 0.51 -5.59
C ILE A 92 -2.07 -1.01 -5.56
N ASP A 93 -2.76 -1.72 -6.45
CA ASP A 93 -2.55 -3.15 -6.70
C ASP A 93 -1.50 -3.40 -7.79
N THR A 94 -1.27 -4.67 -8.13
CA THR A 94 -0.31 -5.07 -9.16
C THR A 94 -0.64 -4.51 -10.55
N VAL A 95 -1.93 -4.36 -10.88
CA VAL A 95 -2.37 -3.81 -12.17
C VAL A 95 -2.14 -2.30 -12.18
N MET A 96 -2.46 -1.61 -11.09
CA MET A 96 -2.16 -0.17 -10.95
C MET A 96 -0.67 0.11 -11.07
N ILE A 97 0.19 -0.74 -10.48
CA ILE A 97 1.65 -0.61 -10.63
C ILE A 97 2.06 -0.81 -12.10
N GLN A 98 1.50 -1.81 -12.78
CA GLN A 98 1.75 -2.01 -14.20
C GLN A 98 1.33 -0.78 -15.01
N ASN A 99 0.11 -0.28 -14.80
CA ASN A 99 -0.41 0.90 -15.46
C ASN A 99 0.53 2.09 -15.22
N MET A 100 0.91 2.39 -13.97
CA MET A 100 1.83 3.49 -13.66
C MET A 100 3.18 3.39 -14.38
N LEU A 101 3.67 2.18 -14.66
CA LEU A 101 4.93 1.97 -15.38
C LEU A 101 4.77 2.06 -16.91
N GLU A 102 3.57 1.79 -17.41
CA GLU A 102 3.20 1.85 -18.84
C GLU A 102 2.58 3.22 -19.23
N THR A 103 2.15 4.01 -18.24
CA THR A 103 1.47 5.30 -18.40
C THR A 103 2.35 6.36 -19.07
N ASN A 104 1.73 7.16 -19.94
CA ASN A 104 2.37 8.30 -20.60
C ASN A 104 2.48 9.51 -19.66
N VAL A 105 3.50 10.36 -19.87
CA VAL A 105 3.77 11.55 -19.05
C VAL A 105 2.56 12.50 -19.00
N ALA A 106 1.82 12.63 -20.10
CA ALA A 106 0.63 13.48 -20.17
C ALA A 106 -0.49 13.05 -19.21
N GLU A 107 -0.77 11.75 -19.13
CA GLU A 107 -1.75 11.18 -18.18
C GLU A 107 -1.29 11.32 -16.73
N ALA A 108 0.02 11.17 -16.48
CA ALA A 108 0.58 11.32 -15.14
C ALA A 108 0.52 12.78 -14.64
N THR A 109 0.70 13.77 -15.51
CA THR A 109 0.65 15.19 -15.13
C THR A 109 -0.74 15.65 -14.74
N ASP A 110 -1.80 15.09 -15.33
CA ASP A 110 -3.18 15.44 -14.99
C ASP A 110 -3.57 15.04 -13.56
N LEU A 111 -2.88 14.04 -13.00
CA LEU A 111 -3.07 13.61 -11.60
C LEU A 111 -2.36 14.53 -10.60
N ILE A 112 -1.39 15.35 -11.05
CA ILE A 112 -0.65 16.28 -10.19
C ILE A 112 -1.48 17.56 -10.03
N ASN A 113 -2.11 17.69 -8.86
CA ASN A 113 -2.82 18.91 -8.49
C ASN A 113 -2.27 19.52 -7.19
N SER A 114 -2.76 20.72 -6.86
CA SER A 114 -2.30 21.46 -5.66
C SER A 114 -2.54 20.70 -4.35
N ARG A 115 -3.62 19.91 -4.25
CA ARG A 115 -3.93 19.10 -3.06
C ARG A 115 -2.95 17.93 -2.91
N PHE A 116 -2.60 17.27 -4.02
CA PHE A 116 -1.57 16.24 -4.04
C PHE A 116 -0.23 16.79 -3.56
N LEU A 117 0.20 17.91 -4.13
CA LEU A 117 1.46 18.57 -3.75
C LEU A 117 1.46 18.99 -2.28
N LEU A 118 0.36 19.57 -1.78
CA LEU A 118 0.23 19.95 -0.38
C LEU A 118 0.38 18.74 0.54
N ARG A 119 -0.29 17.62 0.24
CA ARG A 119 -0.18 16.39 1.02
C ARG A 119 1.23 15.81 0.97
N LEU A 120 1.84 15.75 -0.21
CA LEU A 120 3.18 15.22 -0.39
C LEU A 120 4.23 16.05 0.37
N VAL A 121 4.10 17.39 0.37
CA VAL A 121 4.98 18.27 1.14
C VAL A 121 4.72 18.10 2.63
N ALA A 122 3.47 18.26 3.08
CA ALA A 122 3.14 18.33 4.50
C ALA A 122 3.26 16.98 5.23
N LEU A 123 2.86 15.88 4.59
CA LEU A 123 2.84 14.54 5.19
C LEU A 123 3.95 13.63 4.65
N GLY A 124 4.66 14.04 3.60
CA GLY A 124 5.81 13.31 3.03
C GLY A 124 7.14 14.01 3.33
N MET A 125 7.43 15.09 2.60
CA MET A 125 8.73 15.76 2.62
C MET A 125 9.08 16.38 3.97
N VAL A 126 8.16 17.12 4.60
CA VAL A 126 8.41 17.78 5.89
C VAL A 126 8.76 16.76 6.99
N PRO A 127 7.98 15.69 7.21
CA PRO A 127 8.35 14.63 8.16
C PRO A 127 9.70 13.99 7.84
N VAL A 128 9.99 13.72 6.56
CA VAL A 128 11.29 13.18 6.14
C VAL A 128 12.43 14.13 6.52
N ILE A 129 12.33 15.42 6.18
CA ILE A 129 13.35 16.41 6.54
C ILE A 129 13.57 16.44 8.06
N ILE A 130 12.50 16.43 8.85
CA ILE A 130 12.58 16.38 10.32
C ILE A 130 13.37 15.14 10.77
N ILE A 131 13.08 13.95 10.22
CA ILE A 131 13.78 12.70 10.56
C ILE A 131 15.29 12.81 10.30
N TRP A 132 15.68 13.45 9.21
CA TRP A 132 17.08 13.61 8.83
C TRP A 132 17.81 14.69 9.65
N CYS A 133 17.09 15.70 10.13
CA CYS A 133 17.62 16.72 11.05
C CYS A 133 17.75 16.24 12.51
N LEU A 134 17.03 15.18 12.91
CA LEU A 134 17.05 14.69 14.29
C LEU A 134 18.37 13.97 14.64
N PRO A 135 19.03 14.33 15.76
CA PRO A 135 20.22 13.62 16.21
C PRO A 135 19.84 12.22 16.71
N LEU A 136 20.39 11.19 16.06
CA LEU A 136 20.17 9.80 16.46
C LEU A 136 21.25 9.32 17.40
N ARG A 137 20.83 8.64 18.47
CA ARG A 137 21.75 7.87 19.31
C ARG A 137 22.13 6.59 18.58
N SER A 138 23.39 6.47 18.20
CA SER A 138 23.98 5.22 17.75
C SER A 138 24.27 4.32 18.95
N ALA A 139 23.80 3.08 18.92
CA ALA A 139 24.24 2.05 19.84
C ALA A 139 25.21 1.09 19.13
N SER A 140 25.83 0.17 19.87
CA SER A 140 26.62 -0.89 19.22
C SER A 140 25.72 -1.73 18.32
N ARG A 141 26.26 -2.20 17.17
CA ARG A 141 25.49 -2.95 16.16
C ARG A 141 24.71 -4.13 16.75
N LEU A 142 25.31 -4.86 17.69
CA LEU A 142 24.66 -5.98 18.38
C LEU A 142 23.49 -5.55 19.27
N ARG A 143 23.62 -4.40 19.94
CA ARG A 143 22.56 -3.84 20.77
C ARG A 143 21.39 -3.34 19.92
N GLU A 144 21.68 -2.71 18.78
CA GLU A 144 20.64 -2.30 17.81
C GLU A 144 19.90 -3.51 17.23
N LEU A 145 20.63 -4.57 16.86
CA LEU A 145 20.04 -5.82 16.39
C LEU A 145 19.11 -6.44 17.45
N ARG A 146 19.56 -6.50 18.72
CA ARG A 146 18.74 -6.98 19.83
C ARG A 146 17.48 -6.15 20.01
N TYR A 147 17.57 -4.82 19.99
CA TYR A 147 16.40 -3.96 20.12
C TYR A 147 15.41 -4.14 18.98
N ARG A 148 15.89 -4.24 17.73
CA ARG A 148 15.03 -4.51 16.57
C ARG A 148 14.35 -5.87 16.66
N GLY A 149 15.09 -6.91 17.08
CA GLY A 149 14.52 -8.24 17.33
C GLY A 149 13.45 -8.23 18.42
N GLN A 150 13.72 -7.55 19.54
CA GLN A 150 12.74 -7.37 20.62
C GLN A 150 11.49 -6.61 20.15
N THR A 151 11.67 -5.54 19.38
CA THR A 151 10.55 -4.77 18.80
C THR A 151 9.73 -5.61 17.83
N ALA A 152 10.37 -6.40 16.97
CA ALA A 152 9.69 -7.30 16.04
C ALA A 152 8.89 -8.38 16.80
N LEU A 153 9.51 -9.02 17.79
CA LEU A 153 8.85 -10.04 18.63
C LEU A 153 7.70 -9.46 19.44
N ALA A 154 7.87 -8.28 20.05
CA ALA A 154 6.82 -7.60 20.80
C ALA A 154 5.64 -7.20 19.90
N SER A 155 5.92 -6.72 18.69
CA SER A 155 4.89 -6.39 17.70
C SER A 155 4.12 -7.65 17.28
N LEU A 156 4.82 -8.75 17.03
CA LEU A 156 4.21 -10.03 16.69
C LEU A 156 3.33 -10.58 17.82
N ALA A 157 3.84 -10.57 19.06
CA ALA A 157 3.10 -11.01 20.22
C ALA A 157 1.83 -10.17 20.44
N LEU A 158 1.93 -8.84 20.32
CA LEU A 158 0.78 -7.95 20.47
C LEU A 158 -0.25 -8.16 19.37
N MET A 159 0.17 -8.38 18.12
CA MET A 159 -0.75 -8.75 17.03
C MET A 159 -1.49 -10.04 17.34
N LEU A 160 -0.78 -11.09 17.79
CA LEU A 160 -1.41 -12.36 18.14
C LEU A 160 -2.42 -12.19 19.28
N VAL A 161 -2.08 -11.44 20.32
CA VAL A 161 -3.01 -11.13 21.42
C VAL A 161 -4.27 -10.45 20.90
N CYS A 162 -4.15 -9.43 20.03
CA CYS A 162 -5.32 -8.76 19.44
C CYS A 162 -6.14 -9.70 18.54
N LEU A 163 -5.48 -10.51 17.70
CA LEU A 163 -6.15 -11.47 16.82
C LEU A 163 -6.91 -12.54 17.61
N PHE A 164 -6.35 -13.05 18.70
CA PHE A 164 -7.03 -14.03 19.56
C PHE A 164 -8.14 -13.39 20.39
N ALA A 165 -7.95 -12.17 20.89
CA ALA A 165 -8.97 -11.49 21.69
C ALA A 165 -10.24 -11.14 20.88
N PHE A 166 -10.12 -10.94 19.57
CA PHE A 166 -11.23 -10.59 18.67
C PHE A 166 -11.32 -11.56 17.48
N SER A 167 -11.09 -12.85 17.72
CA SER A 167 -10.95 -13.87 16.66
C SER A 167 -12.14 -13.94 15.72
N ASP A 168 -13.36 -13.85 16.25
CA ASP A 168 -14.59 -13.98 15.47
C ASP A 168 -14.78 -12.78 14.54
N GLN A 169 -14.54 -11.57 15.04
CA GLN A 169 -14.60 -10.36 14.23
C GLN A 169 -13.51 -10.37 13.15
N TYR A 170 -12.27 -10.75 13.48
CA TYR A 170 -11.19 -10.85 12.49
C TYR A 170 -11.45 -11.93 11.45
N ALA A 171 -11.97 -13.09 11.84
CA ALA A 171 -12.32 -14.16 10.92
C ALA A 171 -13.40 -13.70 9.93
N SER A 172 -14.45 -13.03 10.42
CA SER A 172 -15.48 -12.43 9.58
C SER A 172 -14.91 -11.34 8.67
N PHE A 173 -14.15 -10.39 9.22
CA PHE A 173 -13.54 -9.29 8.46
C PHE A 173 -12.65 -9.79 7.32
N PHE A 174 -11.75 -10.75 7.59
CA PHE A 174 -10.86 -11.28 6.57
C PHE A 174 -11.56 -12.15 5.53
N ARG A 175 -12.69 -12.77 5.87
CA ARG A 175 -13.46 -13.60 4.94
C ARG A 175 -14.35 -12.76 4.03
N GLU A 176 -15.12 -11.84 4.61
CA GLU A 176 -16.18 -11.09 3.92
C GLU A 176 -15.69 -9.75 3.35
N HIS A 177 -14.72 -9.08 3.99
CA HIS A 177 -14.31 -7.71 3.65
C HIS A 177 -12.88 -7.63 3.11
N LYS A 178 -12.49 -8.62 2.29
CA LYS A 178 -11.17 -8.69 1.64
C LYS A 178 -10.74 -7.39 0.94
N PRO A 179 -11.61 -6.61 0.28
CA PRO A 179 -11.19 -5.38 -0.40
C PRO A 179 -10.72 -4.28 0.56
N VAL A 180 -11.20 -4.25 1.81
CA VAL A 180 -10.88 -3.17 2.75
C VAL A 180 -9.40 -3.16 3.11
N ARG A 181 -8.79 -4.34 3.27
CA ARG A 181 -7.35 -4.44 3.60
C ARG A 181 -6.43 -3.92 2.49
N TYR A 182 -6.94 -3.76 1.26
CA TYR A 182 -6.15 -3.22 0.14
C TYR A 182 -5.90 -1.71 0.27
N TYR A 183 -6.66 -1.02 1.12
CA TYR A 183 -6.46 0.39 1.46
C TYR A 183 -5.42 0.61 2.56
N THR A 184 -4.73 -0.44 3.01
CA THR A 184 -3.68 -0.30 4.03
C THR A 184 -2.40 0.24 3.41
N ASN A 185 -2.00 1.44 3.81
CA ASN A 185 -0.88 2.18 3.26
C ASN A 185 0.25 2.34 4.30
N PRO A 186 1.53 2.14 3.92
CA PRO A 186 2.03 1.73 2.60
C PRO A 186 2.13 0.19 2.44
N THR A 187 1.56 -0.59 3.35
CA THR A 187 1.68 -2.07 3.39
C THR A 187 1.24 -2.76 2.11
N TYR A 188 0.07 -2.39 1.59
CA TYR A 188 -0.48 -3.01 0.39
C TYR A 188 0.30 -2.62 -0.88
N PRO A 189 0.64 -1.34 -1.13
CA PRO A 189 1.55 -0.98 -2.23
C PRO A 189 2.89 -1.74 -2.21
N ILE A 190 3.50 -1.94 -1.03
CA ILE A 190 4.75 -2.72 -0.88
C ILE A 190 4.51 -4.19 -1.29
N TYR A 191 3.44 -4.80 -0.81
CA TYR A 191 3.06 -6.16 -1.20
C TYR A 191 2.82 -6.29 -2.70
N SER A 192 2.06 -5.36 -3.28
CA SER A 192 1.72 -5.33 -4.71
C SER A 192 2.96 -5.20 -5.60
N MET A 193 3.94 -4.40 -5.18
CA MET A 193 5.23 -4.25 -5.87
C MET A 193 6.04 -5.54 -5.82
N GLY A 194 6.14 -6.18 -4.65
CA GLY A 194 6.81 -7.48 -4.53
C GLY A 194 6.16 -8.57 -5.40
N LYS A 195 4.82 -8.61 -5.42
CA LYS A 195 4.06 -9.51 -6.29
C LYS A 195 4.28 -9.21 -7.78
N TYR A 196 4.31 -7.94 -8.17
CA TYR A 196 4.60 -7.50 -9.54
C TYR A 196 5.98 -8.00 -10.00
N LEU A 197 7.02 -7.72 -9.20
CA LEU A 197 8.40 -8.14 -9.51
C LEU A 197 8.54 -9.67 -9.58
N ALA A 198 7.86 -10.41 -8.71
CA ALA A 198 7.83 -11.87 -8.76
C ALA A 198 7.14 -12.39 -10.03
N SER A 199 6.04 -11.75 -10.46
CA SER A 199 5.33 -12.15 -11.68
C SER A 199 6.15 -11.94 -12.96
N LYS A 200 7.03 -10.93 -13.00
CA LYS A 200 7.98 -10.71 -14.10
C LYS A 200 9.13 -11.72 -14.15
N GLN A 201 9.44 -12.38 -13.02
CA GLN A 201 10.47 -13.43 -12.92
C GLN A 201 9.92 -14.84 -13.14
N ALA A 202 8.60 -15.02 -13.08
CA ALA A 202 7.98 -16.29 -13.43
C ALA A 202 8.34 -16.64 -14.89
N ALA A 203 8.61 -17.93 -15.14
CA ALA A 203 9.11 -18.43 -16.42
C ALA A 203 8.34 -17.81 -17.60
N PRO A 204 9.03 -17.40 -18.69
CA PRO A 204 8.38 -16.78 -19.83
C PRO A 204 7.28 -17.74 -20.31
N VAL A 205 6.02 -17.34 -20.11
CA VAL A 205 4.91 -17.93 -20.84
C VAL A 205 5.32 -17.83 -22.30
N SER A 206 5.32 -18.96 -23.02
CA SER A 206 5.81 -19.05 -24.40
C SER A 206 5.38 -17.81 -25.19
N THR A 207 6.33 -16.94 -25.49
CA THR A 207 6.10 -15.73 -26.30
C THR A 207 6.01 -16.06 -27.79
N GLU A 208 5.86 -17.35 -28.13
CA GLU A 208 5.55 -17.76 -29.48
C GLU A 208 4.18 -17.19 -29.84
N LEU A 209 4.18 -16.34 -30.86
CA LEU A 209 2.97 -15.82 -31.46
C LEU A 209 2.19 -17.01 -32.03
N VAL A 210 1.15 -17.43 -31.32
CA VAL A 210 0.23 -18.46 -31.81
C VAL A 210 -0.70 -17.79 -32.82
N GLN A 211 -0.66 -18.26 -34.06
CA GLN A 211 -1.63 -17.85 -35.06
C GLN A 211 -3.02 -18.37 -34.65
N VAL A 212 -3.94 -17.45 -34.38
CA VAL A 212 -5.34 -17.75 -34.10
C VAL A 212 -6.11 -17.62 -35.41
N ALA A 213 -6.97 -18.61 -35.72
CA ALA A 213 -7.81 -18.67 -36.93
C ALA A 213 -7.03 -18.65 -38.28
N PRO A 214 -6.16 -19.64 -38.55
CA PRO A 214 -5.45 -19.75 -39.82
C PRO A 214 -6.38 -19.96 -41.04
N GLU A 215 -7.61 -20.42 -40.80
CA GLU A 215 -8.62 -20.71 -41.83
C GLU A 215 -9.53 -19.52 -42.14
N ALA A 216 -9.31 -18.36 -41.53
CA ALA A 216 -10.12 -17.17 -41.78
C ALA A 216 -9.92 -16.69 -43.24
N ALA A 217 -10.94 -16.89 -44.07
CA ALA A 217 -10.98 -16.46 -45.47
C ALA A 217 -12.25 -15.65 -45.75
N ARG A 218 -12.16 -14.69 -46.67
CA ARG A 218 -13.34 -13.98 -47.18
C ARG A 218 -14.19 -14.92 -48.05
N PRO A 219 -15.53 -14.87 -47.98
CA PRO A 219 -16.39 -15.66 -48.84
C PRO A 219 -16.12 -15.37 -50.33
N VAL A 220 -16.04 -16.41 -51.15
CA VAL A 220 -15.86 -16.27 -52.60
C VAL A 220 -17.19 -15.80 -53.21
N GLY A 221 -17.20 -14.61 -53.83
CA GLY A 221 -18.37 -14.03 -54.49
C GLY A 221 -18.98 -12.81 -53.79
N ASP A 222 -18.41 -12.36 -52.67
CA ASP A 222 -18.83 -11.15 -51.98
C ASP A 222 -18.29 -9.89 -52.68
N ALA A 223 -19.17 -9.20 -53.43
CA ALA A 223 -18.84 -8.02 -54.24
C ALA A 223 -19.26 -6.69 -53.58
N ASP A 224 -20.01 -6.75 -52.47
CA ASP A 224 -20.51 -5.59 -51.77
C ASP A 224 -19.48 -5.05 -50.78
N ARG A 225 -19.44 -3.72 -50.62
CA ARG A 225 -18.51 -3.06 -49.70
C ARG A 225 -19.16 -2.86 -48.34
N GLU A 226 -18.75 -3.66 -47.37
CA GLU A 226 -19.16 -3.50 -45.98
C GLU A 226 -18.20 -2.54 -45.24
N LEU A 227 -18.75 -1.47 -44.65
CA LEU A 227 -18.01 -0.57 -43.75
C LEU A 227 -18.37 -0.91 -42.31
N ILE A 228 -17.41 -1.45 -41.56
CA ILE A 228 -17.54 -1.69 -40.13
C ILE A 228 -16.83 -0.55 -39.40
N ILE A 229 -17.57 0.22 -38.61
CA ILE A 229 -17.02 1.24 -37.71
C ILE A 229 -17.10 0.70 -36.28
N MET A 230 -15.94 0.38 -35.70
CA MET A 230 -15.84 -0.03 -34.29
C MET A 230 -15.50 1.19 -33.43
N VAL A 231 -16.49 1.73 -32.72
CA VAL A 231 -16.28 2.80 -31.74
C VAL A 231 -15.90 2.16 -30.41
N VAL A 232 -14.62 2.25 -30.04
CA VAL A 232 -14.11 1.79 -28.75
C VAL A 232 -14.09 2.97 -27.79
N GLY A 233 -15.00 2.98 -26.81
CA GLY A 233 -14.96 3.97 -25.73
C GLY A 233 -13.89 3.60 -24.71
N GLU A 234 -13.17 4.59 -24.19
CA GLU A 234 -12.13 4.38 -23.18
C GLU A 234 -12.72 4.31 -21.75
N THR A 235 -13.57 5.27 -21.39
CA THR A 235 -14.11 5.41 -20.03
C THR A 235 -15.62 5.71 -19.99
N ALA A 236 -16.32 5.54 -21.11
CA ALA A 236 -17.77 5.73 -21.16
C ALA A 236 -18.49 4.70 -20.26
N ARG A 237 -19.27 5.19 -19.31
CA ARG A 237 -20.10 4.38 -18.42
C ARG A 237 -21.57 4.72 -18.66
N ARG A 238 -22.44 3.71 -18.53
CA ARG A 238 -23.89 3.87 -18.59
C ARG A 238 -24.42 3.84 -17.16
N ASP A 239 -24.80 5.00 -16.66
CA ASP A 239 -25.35 5.20 -15.31
C ASP A 239 -26.87 4.92 -15.29
#